data_AF-A0A7G5LTC5-F1
#
_entry.id   AF-A0A7G5LTC5-F1
#
_cell.length_a   1.000
_cell.length_b   1.000
_cell.length_c   1.000
_cell.angle_alpha   90.00
_cell.angle_beta   90.00
_cell.angle_gamma   90.00
#
_symmetry.space_group_name_H-M   'P 1'
#
loop_
_entity.id
_entity.type
_entity.pdbx_description
1 polymer ?
#
loop_
_entity_poly.entity_id
_entity_poly.type
_entity_poly.pdbx_seq_one_letter_code
_entity_poly.pdbx_strand_id
1 'polypeptide(L)' 'MAWAEASATSRGYDEVRLYTHETMVENIAFYQRHGFEITRTAAQDPFGRVHFRKVCAVV' A
#
# COMPACT_ATOMS: atom_id res chain seq x y z
N MET A 1 -3.19 5.15 9.05
CA MET A 1 -3.91 3.89 8.80
C MET A 1 -3.52 2.84 9.85
N ALA A 2 -3.75 3.12 11.14
CA ALA A 2 -3.23 2.27 12.22
C ALA A 2 -3.95 0.92 12.35
N TRP A 3 -5.24 0.84 12.00
CA TRP A 3 -6.02 -0.39 12.19
C TRP A 3 -5.56 -1.53 11.27
N ALA A 4 -5.25 -1.23 10.01
CA ALA A 4 -4.80 -2.25 9.06
C ALA A 4 -3.45 -2.84 9.47
N GLU A 5 -2.53 -1.99 9.92
CA GLU A 5 -1.21 -2.39 10.42
C GLU A 5 -1.34 -3.20 11.71
N ALA A 6 -2.10 -2.71 12.70
CA ALA A 6 -2.36 -3.45 13.94
C ALA A 6 -3.02 -4.81 13.68
N SER A 7 -3.93 -4.89 12.70
CA SER A 7 -4.59 -6.14 12.31
C SER A 7 -3.67 -7.10 11.56
N ALA A 8 -2.68 -6.58 10.83
CA ALA A 8 -1.66 -7.38 10.18
C ALA A 8 -0.70 -7.95 11.24
N THR A 9 -0.17 -7.09 12.11
CA THR A 9 0.72 -7.48 13.22
C THR A 9 0.07 -8.49 14.15
N SER A 10 -1.21 -8.31 14.53
CA SER A 10 -1.90 -9.26 15.41
C SER A 10 -2.09 -10.65 14.79
N ARG A 11 -2.03 -10.75 13.46
CA ARG A 11 -2.10 -12.01 12.71
C ARG A 11 -0.73 -12.55 12.31
N GLY A 12 0.36 -11.90 12.76
CA GLY A 12 1.73 -12.29 12.46
C GLY A 12 2.20 -11.93 11.04
N TYR A 13 1.58 -10.94 10.40
CA TYR A 13 2.02 -10.43 9.11
C TYR A 13 2.91 -9.20 9.27
N ASP A 14 3.93 -9.09 8.41
CA ASP A 14 4.93 -8.02 8.47
C ASP A 14 4.61 -6.82 7.57
N GLU A 15 3.64 -6.95 6.65
CA GLU A 15 3.28 -5.86 5.73
C GLU A 15 1.81 -5.85 5.32
N VAL A 16 1.33 -4.66 4.96
CA VAL A 16 0.03 -4.45 4.30
C VAL A 16 0.28 -4.13 2.84
N ARG A 17 -0.46 -4.79 1.94
CA ARG A 17 -0.43 -4.54 0.50
C ARG A 17 -1.75 -3.95 0.03
N LEU A 18 -1.68 -3.04 -0.93
CA LEU A 18 -2.85 -2.51 -1.64
C LEU A 18 -2.49 -2.19 -3.08
N TYR A 19 -3.51 -1.97 -3.91
CA TYR A 19 -3.34 -1.39 -5.22
C TYR A 19 -4.46 -0.38 -5.49
N THR A 20 -4.19 0.58 -6.36
CA THR A 20 -5.19 1.51 -6.90
C THR A 20 -4.95 1.73 -8.39
N HIS A 21 -5.94 2.25 -9.10
CA HIS A 21 -5.78 2.58 -10.52
C HIS A 21 -4.94 3.85 -10.68
N GLU A 22 -4.16 3.97 -11.76
CA GLU A 22 -3.27 5.11 -12.00
C GLU A 22 -3.97 6.46 -12.05
N THR A 23 -5.24 6.47 -12.45
CA THR A 23 -6.07 7.68 -12.51
C THR A 23 -6.53 8.16 -11.13
N MET A 24 -6.37 7.36 -10.07
CA MET A 24 -6.73 7.70 -8.70
C MET A 24 -5.58 8.48 -8.04
N VAL A 25 -5.24 9.63 -8.60
CA VAL A 25 -4.05 10.43 -8.23
C VAL A 25 -4.08 10.89 -6.77
N GLU A 26 -5.26 11.23 -6.23
CA GLU A 26 -5.42 11.60 -4.83
C GLU A 26 -5.17 10.41 -3.89
N ASN A 27 -5.59 9.21 -4.27
CA ASN A 27 -5.33 7.99 -3.50
C ASN A 27 -3.83 7.67 -3.49
N ILE A 28 -3.17 7.76 -4.64
CA ILE A 28 -1.73 7.52 -4.77
C ILE A 28 -0.97 8.46 -3.82
N ALA A 29 -1.25 9.77 -3.88
CA ALA A 29 -0.62 10.76 -3.00
C ALA A 29 -1.00 10.54 -1.53
N PHE A 30 -2.23 10.13 -1.24
CA PHE A 30 -2.67 9.78 0.12
C PHE A 30 -1.86 8.62 0.69
N TYR A 31 -1.71 7.52 -0.05
CA TYR A 31 -1.00 6.33 0.43
C TYR A 31 0.50 6.61 0.63
N GLN A 32 1.14 7.32 -0.30
CA GLN A 32 2.56 7.69 -0.15
C GLN A 32 2.80 8.52 1.12
N ARG A 33 1.93 9.51 1.41
CA ARG A 33 2.01 10.30 2.66
C ARG A 33 1.80 9.46 3.92
N HIS A 34 1.12 8.32 3.82
CA HIS A 34 0.86 7.41 4.94
C HIS A 34 1.92 6.31 5.09
N GLY A 35 3.03 6.41 4.37
CA GLY A 35 4.17 5.49 4.46
C GLY A 35 4.03 4.24 3.59
N PHE A 36 3.11 4.23 2.63
CA PHE A 36 3.08 3.19 1.62
C PHE A 36 4.09 3.48 0.52
N GLU A 37 4.88 2.47 0.17
CA GLU A 37 5.86 2.49 -0.89
C GLU A 37 5.29 1.84 -2.15
N ILE A 38 5.53 2.44 -3.32
CA ILE A 38 5.14 1.83 -4.59
C ILE A 38 6.05 0.64 -4.87
N THR A 39 5.45 -0.54 -5.07
CA THR A 39 6.17 -1.77 -5.42
C THR A 39 6.08 -2.10 -6.90
N ARG A 40 5.01 -1.64 -7.57
CA ARG A 40 4.81 -1.82 -9.02
C ARG A 40 4.08 -0.61 -9.58
N THR A 41 4.58 -0.06 -10.68
CA THR A 41 3.93 1.07 -11.37
C THR A 41 2.85 0.57 -12.33
N ALA A 42 1.94 1.47 -12.70
CA ALA A 42 0.86 1.16 -13.65
C ALA A 42 1.36 0.70 -15.01
N ALA A 43 2.47 1.26 -15.51
CA ALA A 43 3.10 0.83 -16.77
C ALA A 43 3.53 -0.65 -16.76
N GLN A 44 3.73 -1.23 -15.58
CA GLN A 44 4.11 -2.64 -15.42
C GLN A 44 2.90 -3.55 -15.20
N ASP A 45 1.69 -3.01 -15.06
CA ASP A 45 0.46 -3.76 -14.80
C ASP A 45 -0.52 -3.61 -15.97
N PRO A 46 -1.00 -4.71 -16.58
CA PRO A 46 -1.86 -4.64 -17.76
C PRO A 46 -3.22 -3.97 -17.52
N PHE A 47 -3.57 -3.71 -16.25
CA PHE A 47 -4.81 -3.03 -15.86
C PHE A 47 -4.56 -1.62 -15.29
N GLY A 48 -3.37 -1.04 -15.52
CA GLY A 48 -3.07 0.33 -15.08
C GLY A 48 -3.03 0.48 -13.56
N ARG A 49 -2.71 -0.59 -12.82
CA ARG A 49 -2.70 -0.57 -11.34
C ARG A 49 -1.34 -0.20 -10.79
N VAL A 50 -1.33 0.73 -9.84
CA VAL A 50 -0.18 1.03 -8.99
C VAL A 50 -0.31 0.19 -7.73
N HIS A 51 0.70 -0.63 -7.45
CA HIS A 51 0.75 -1.50 -6.27
C HIS A 51 1.64 -0.87 -5.21
N PHE A 52 1.24 -1.07 -3.96
CA PHE A 52 1.88 -0.50 -2.79
C PHE A 52 2.10 -1.56 -1.72
N ARG A 53 3.11 -1.33 -0.88
CA ARG A 53 3.30 -2.02 0.38
C ARG A 53 3.54 -1.02 1.51
N LYS A 54 3.22 -1.41 2.74
CA LYS A 54 3.67 -0.73 3.94
C LYS A 54 4.10 -1.77 4.96
N VAL A 55 5.33 -1.65 5.44
CA VAL A 55 5.86 -2.50 6.51
C VAL A 55 5.15 -2.14 7.81
N CYS A 56 4.65 -3.15 8.51
CA CYS A 56 4.08 -2.99 9.84
C CYS A 56 5.24 -2.79 10.82
N ALA A 57 5.18 -1.75 11.64
CA ALA A 57 6.17 -1.58 12.69
C ALA A 57 6.09 -2.78 13.65
N VAL A 58 7.23 -3.41 13.89
CA VAL A 58 7.36 -4.39 14.99
C VAL A 58 7.23 -3.58 16.28
N VAL A 59 6.20 -3.88 17.06
CA VAL A 59 6.00 -3.31 18.41
C VAL A 59 7.03 -3.90 19.36
#